data_AF-A0AAU4F8X8-F1
#
_entry.id   AF-A0AAU4F8X8-F1
#
_cell.length_a   1.000
_cell.length_b   1.000
_cell.length_c   1.000
_cell.angle_alpha   90.00
_cell.angle_beta   90.00
_cell.angle_gamma   90.00
#
_symmetry.space_group_name_H-M   'P 1'
#
loop_
_entity.id
_entity.type
_entity.pdbx_description
1 polymer ?
#
loop_
_entity_poly.entity_id
_entity_poly.type
_entity_poly.pdbx_seq_one_letter_code
_entity_poly.pdbx_strand_id
1 'polypeptide(L)'
;MIVRPATHRTANVARWACRILGVLFVATSPIVVFSADTPSRWHTLLHFVTGLFALYAGFRGGPKVFCLVFGGGYLVFGALGLVLGDPAADRMWHVGPLNRMTGDHLFHVVLGTVVLAAGVVTRGRATG
;
A
#
# COMPACT_ATOMS: atom_id res chain seq x y z
N MET A 1 -21.16 -35.14 25.08
CA MET A 1 -19.88 -34.89 24.38
C MET A 1 -20.12 -33.78 23.36
N ILE A 2 -19.70 -32.55 23.65
CA ILE A 2 -19.90 -31.40 22.75
C ILE A 2 -18.70 -31.32 21.81
N VAL A 3 -18.89 -31.68 20.54
CA VAL A 3 -17.88 -31.52 19.50
C VAL A 3 -17.87 -30.03 19.11
N ARG A 4 -16.82 -29.30 19.51
CA ARG A 4 -16.60 -27.94 18.98
C ARG A 4 -16.17 -28.05 17.52
N PRO A 5 -16.87 -27.43 16.56
CA PRO A 5 -16.44 -27.43 15.18
C PRO A 5 -15.08 -26.77 15.07
N ALA A 6 -14.17 -27.39 14.31
CA ALA A 6 -12.86 -26.85 14.01
C ALA A 6 -13.03 -25.44 13.42
N THR A 7 -12.56 -24.42 14.14
CA THR A 7 -12.53 -23.06 13.62
C THR A 7 -11.57 -23.05 12.43
N HIS A 8 -12.10 -23.06 11.21
CA HIS A 8 -11.31 -22.69 10.03
C HIS A 8 -10.72 -21.32 10.33
N ARG A 9 -9.40 -21.28 10.49
CA ARG A 9 -8.66 -20.04 10.74
C ARG A 9 -8.73 -19.26 9.43
N THR A 10 -9.82 -18.52 9.20
CA THR A 10 -10.00 -17.71 7.98
C THR A 10 -8.75 -16.87 7.81
N ALA A 11 -8.03 -17.09 6.70
CA ALA A 11 -6.85 -16.31 6.38
C ALA A 11 -7.25 -14.84 6.39
N ASN A 12 -6.62 -14.05 7.27
CA ASN A 12 -6.91 -12.62 7.35
C ASN A 12 -6.28 -11.96 6.11
N VAL A 13 -7.10 -11.65 5.11
CA VAL A 13 -6.67 -11.13 3.80
C VAL A 13 -5.83 -9.87 3.97
N ALA A 14 -6.28 -8.90 4.78
CA ALA A 14 -5.51 -7.69 5.07
C ALA A 14 -4.15 -7.99 5.68
N ARG A 15 -4.05 -9.00 6.56
CA ARG A 15 -2.77 -9.40 7.17
C ARG A 15 -1.78 -9.92 6.14
N TRP A 16 -2.23 -10.76 5.21
CA TRP A 16 -1.38 -11.26 4.13
C TRP A 16 -1.00 -10.15 3.16
N ALA A 17 -1.95 -9.29 2.78
CA ALA A 17 -1.68 -8.12 1.95
C ALA A 17 -0.58 -7.23 2.57
N CYS A 18 -0.69 -6.92 3.87
CA CYS A 18 0.31 -6.15 4.60
C CYS A 18 1.71 -6.79 4.58
N ARG A 19 1.79 -8.12 4.75
CA ARG A 19 3.08 -8.84 4.76
C ARG A 19 3.71 -8.86 3.38
N ILE A 20 2.94 -9.23 2.35
CA ILE A 20 3.44 -9.30 0.97
C ILE A 20 3.89 -7.91 0.52
N LEU A 21 3.03 -6.91 0.66
CA LEU A 21 3.35 -5.53 0.32
C LEU A 21 4.57 -5.04 1.09
N GLY A 22 4.60 -5.29 2.39
CA GLY A 22 5.70 -4.89 3.25
C GLY A 22 7.04 -5.49 2.82
N VAL A 23 7.06 -6.79 2.51
CA VAL A 23 8.28 -7.46 2.02
C VAL A 23 8.71 -6.88 0.67
N LEU A 24 7.78 -6.72 -0.28
CA LEU A 24 8.09 -6.18 -1.60
C LEU A 24 8.71 -4.78 -1.48
N PHE A 25 8.09 -3.88 -0.73
CA PHE A 25 8.58 -2.52 -0.58
C PHE A 25 9.90 -2.45 0.19
N VAL A 26 10.05 -3.20 1.29
CA VAL A 26 11.28 -3.17 2.08
C VAL A 26 12.45 -3.81 1.36
N ALA A 27 12.22 -4.87 0.58
CA ALA A 27 13.29 -5.57 -0.13
C ALA A 27 13.75 -4.83 -1.40
N THR A 28 12.82 -4.26 -2.16
CA THR A 28 13.14 -3.61 -3.45
C THR A 28 13.61 -2.17 -3.31
N SER A 29 13.09 -1.44 -2.31
CA SER A 29 13.38 -0.01 -2.18
C SER A 29 14.86 0.33 -1.93
N PRO A 30 15.63 -0.40 -1.10
CA PRO A 30 17.05 -0.10 -0.91
C PRO A 30 17.84 -0.09 -2.22
N ILE A 31 17.54 -1.02 -3.13
CA ILE A 31 18.20 -1.11 -4.44
C ILE A 31 18.01 0.21 -5.22
N VAL A 32 16.79 0.74 -5.23
CA VAL A 32 16.44 1.95 -5.98
C VAL A 32 16.89 3.22 -5.25
N VAL A 33 16.85 3.28 -3.90
CA VAL A 33 17.33 4.44 -3.12
C VAL A 33 18.79 4.77 -3.43
N PHE A 34 19.64 3.75 -3.58
CA PHE A 34 21.07 3.91 -3.82
C PHE A 34 21.45 4.02 -5.30
N SER A 35 20.51 3.84 -6.23
CA SER A 35 20.78 3.86 -7.68
C SER A 35 20.02 4.92 -8.48
N ALA A 36 18.99 5.55 -7.89
CA ALA A 36 18.13 6.50 -8.60
C ALA A 36 18.42 7.98 -8.31
N ASP A 37 17.96 8.83 -9.23
CA ASP A 37 17.96 10.29 -9.11
C ASP A 37 17.12 10.77 -7.92
N THR A 38 17.34 12.01 -7.47
CA THR A 38 16.77 12.53 -6.21
C THR A 38 15.24 12.49 -6.12
N PRO A 39 14.42 12.80 -7.16
CA PRO A 39 12.96 12.70 -7.04
C PRO A 39 12.50 11.25 -6.89
N SER A 40 13.09 10.36 -7.68
CA SER A 40 12.84 8.91 -7.61
C SER A 40 13.26 8.34 -6.25
N ARG A 41 14.36 8.85 -5.67
CA ARG A 41 14.84 8.45 -4.35
C ARG A 41 13.84 8.77 -3.24
N TRP A 42 13.22 9.95 -3.25
CA TRP A 42 12.22 10.31 -2.24
C TRP A 42 10.94 9.49 -2.37
N HIS A 43 10.50 9.23 -3.59
CA HIS A 43 9.38 8.34 -3.87
C HIS A 43 9.66 6.93 -3.34
N THR A 44 10.81 6.37 -3.68
CA THR A 44 11.23 5.04 -3.22
C THR A 44 11.38 4.99 -1.69
N LEU A 45 11.90 6.04 -1.05
CA LEU A 45 12.00 6.10 0.40
C LEU A 45 10.62 6.07 1.06
N LEU A 46 9.62 6.75 0.51
CA LEU A 46 8.24 6.68 1.01
C LEU A 46 7.67 5.26 0.88
N HIS A 47 7.97 4.55 -0.20
CA HIS A 47 7.60 3.14 -0.32
C HIS A 47 8.30 2.27 0.73
N PHE A 48 9.60 2.46 0.96
CA PHE A 48 10.33 1.75 2.01
C PHE A 48 9.68 1.93 3.38
N VAL A 49 9.44 3.19 3.78
CA VAL A 49 8.81 3.54 5.06
C VAL A 49 7.41 2.94 5.16
N THR A 50 6.60 3.06 4.10
CA THR A 50 5.27 2.45 4.06
C THR A 50 5.34 0.93 4.17
N GLY A 51 6.35 0.30 3.56
CA GLY A 51 6.62 -1.13 3.66
C GLY A 51 6.91 -1.56 5.11
N LEU A 52 7.70 -0.78 5.85
CA LEU A 52 7.96 -1.04 7.27
C LEU A 52 6.66 -0.96 8.10
N PHE A 53 5.83 0.06 7.86
CA PHE A 53 4.51 0.16 8.50
C PHE A 53 3.59 -1.01 8.13
N ALA A 54 3.63 -1.46 6.87
CA ALA A 54 2.86 -2.62 6.40
C ALA A 54 3.30 -3.90 7.13
N LEU A 55 4.61 -4.14 7.26
CA LEU A 55 5.14 -5.29 8.01
C LEU A 55 4.69 -5.23 9.49
N TYR A 56 4.82 -4.07 10.13
CA TYR A 56 4.37 -3.89 11.50
C TYR A 56 2.87 -4.23 11.64
N ALA A 57 2.01 -3.69 10.76
CA ALA A 57 0.59 -3.98 10.76
C ALA A 57 0.29 -5.47 10.50
N GLY A 58 1.02 -6.12 9.59
CA GLY A 58 0.87 -7.52 9.23
C GLY A 58 1.31 -8.51 10.32
N PHE A 59 2.27 -8.15 11.17
CA PHE A 59 2.74 -9.03 12.24
C PHE A 59 2.13 -8.73 13.61
N ARG A 60 1.97 -7.45 13.97
CA ARG A 60 1.62 -7.03 15.33
C ARG A 60 0.47 -6.03 15.41
N GLY A 61 0.29 -5.20 14.39
CA GLY A 61 -0.68 -4.11 14.41
C GLY A 61 -2.08 -4.47 13.90
N GLY A 62 -2.78 -3.42 13.44
CA GLY A 62 -4.11 -3.48 12.84
C GLY A 62 -4.07 -3.49 11.31
N PRO A 63 -3.93 -4.66 10.65
CA PRO A 63 -3.74 -4.75 9.20
C PRO A 63 -4.96 -4.21 8.43
N LYS A 64 -6.17 -4.35 8.97
CA LYS A 64 -7.37 -3.78 8.37
C LYS A 64 -7.29 -2.26 8.27
N VAL A 65 -6.95 -1.58 9.38
CA VAL A 65 -6.86 -0.12 9.41
C VAL A 65 -5.75 0.36 8.46
N PHE A 66 -4.59 -0.31 8.48
CA PHE A 66 -3.52 -0.02 7.52
C PHE A 66 -4.01 -0.11 6.07
N CYS A 67 -4.65 -1.23 5.70
CA CYS A 67 -5.18 -1.44 4.35
C CYS A 67 -6.20 -0.37 3.94
N LEU A 68 -7.09 0.04 4.84
CA LEU A 68 -8.09 1.07 4.54
C LEU A 68 -7.44 2.45 4.34
N VAL A 69 -6.55 2.85 5.25
CA VAL A 69 -5.90 4.17 5.21
C VAL A 69 -4.92 4.29 4.05
N PHE A 70 -3.97 3.36 3.93
CA PHE A 70 -2.95 3.42 2.88
C PHE A 70 -3.50 3.02 1.51
N GLY A 71 -4.42 2.04 1.46
CA GLY A 71 -5.10 1.68 0.20
C GLY A 71 -5.91 2.85 -0.34
N GLY A 72 -6.70 3.51 0.52
CA GLY A 72 -7.44 4.72 0.15
C GLY A 72 -6.51 5.87 -0.25
N GLY A 73 -5.46 6.12 0.53
CA GLY A 73 -4.46 7.15 0.22
C GLY A 73 -3.80 6.94 -1.14
N TYR A 74 -3.29 5.75 -1.43
CA TYR A 74 -2.68 5.44 -2.72
C TYR A 74 -3.68 5.58 -3.87
N LEU A 75 -4.90 5.08 -3.69
CA LEU A 75 -5.94 5.22 -4.72
C LEU A 75 -6.25 6.69 -5.02
N VAL A 76 -6.46 7.51 -3.98
CA VAL A 76 -6.73 8.95 -4.16
C VAL A 76 -5.55 9.66 -4.81
N PHE A 77 -4.33 9.44 -4.33
CA PHE A 77 -3.14 10.09 -4.89
C PHE A 77 -2.87 9.68 -6.34
N GLY A 78 -3.10 8.41 -6.70
CA GLY A 78 -2.98 7.94 -8.08
C GLY A 78 -4.07 8.52 -8.98
N ALA A 79 -5.33 8.51 -8.53
CA ALA A 79 -6.45 9.07 -9.28
C ALA A 79 -6.28 10.58 -9.51
N LEU A 80 -5.89 11.33 -8.48
CA LEU A 80 -5.60 12.75 -8.60
C LEU A 80 -4.43 13.02 -9.56
N GLY A 81 -3.40 12.18 -9.58
CA GLY A 81 -2.30 12.32 -10.55
C GLY A 81 -2.73 12.11 -11.99
N LEU A 82 -3.64 11.18 -12.24
CA LEU A 82 -4.23 11.00 -13.57
C LEU A 82 -5.08 12.21 -14.00
N VAL A 83 -5.71 12.92 -13.07
CA VAL A 83 -6.61 14.05 -13.37
C VAL A 83 -5.87 15.39 -13.42
N LEU A 84 -4.93 15.61 -12.50
CA LEU A 84 -4.26 16.90 -12.28
C LEU A 84 -2.84 16.96 -12.86
N GLY A 85 -2.26 15.81 -13.26
CA GLY A 85 -0.93 15.77 -13.86
C GLY A 85 -0.90 16.43 -15.24
N ASP A 86 0.24 17.05 -15.59
CA ASP A 86 0.41 17.77 -16.85
C ASP A 86 0.33 16.83 -18.07
N PRO A 87 -0.70 16.92 -18.92
CA PRO A 87 -0.85 16.04 -20.08
C PRO A 87 0.29 16.18 -21.11
N ALA A 88 0.97 17.33 -21.16
CA ALA A 88 2.10 17.57 -22.05
C ALA A 88 3.41 16.93 -21.54
N ALA A 89 3.43 16.47 -20.29
CA ALA A 89 4.62 15.92 -19.62
C ALA A 89 4.33 14.56 -18.97
N ASP A 90 3.72 13.62 -19.70
CA ASP A 90 3.37 12.27 -19.20
C ASP A 90 2.62 12.28 -17.85
N ARG A 91 1.64 13.20 -17.74
CA ARG A 91 0.87 13.44 -16.51
C ARG A 91 1.76 13.63 -15.28
N MET A 92 2.92 14.27 -15.45
CA MET A 92 3.81 14.61 -14.35
C MET A 92 3.04 15.41 -13.30
N TRP A 93 3.06 14.96 -12.06
CA TRP A 93 2.47 15.69 -10.94
C TRP A 93 3.47 15.86 -9.80
N HIS A 94 3.88 17.11 -9.59
CA HIS A 94 4.80 17.50 -8.52
C HIS A 94 4.05 17.67 -7.20
N VAL A 95 4.45 16.91 -6.18
CA VAL A 95 3.95 17.06 -4.81
C VAL A 95 5.14 17.08 -3.85
N GLY A 96 5.52 18.30 -3.46
CA GLY A 96 6.74 18.52 -2.67
C GLY A 96 7.97 17.95 -3.38
N PRO A 97 8.79 17.12 -2.72
CA PRO A 97 9.99 16.51 -3.34
C PRO A 97 9.67 15.33 -4.26
N LEU A 98 8.40 14.97 -4.44
CA LEU A 98 7.97 13.81 -5.22
C LEU A 98 7.58 14.23 -6.63
N ASN A 99 8.19 13.54 -7.59
CA ASN A 99 7.76 13.56 -9.00
C ASN A 99 7.10 12.23 -9.31
N ARG A 100 5.95 12.28 -9.95
CA ARG A 100 5.14 11.10 -10.28
C ARG A 100 4.65 11.21 -11.71
N MET A 101 4.96 10.22 -12.52
CA MET A 101 4.57 10.13 -13.92
C MET A 101 3.35 9.21 -14.09
N THR A 102 2.80 9.09 -15.30
CA THR A 102 1.64 8.23 -15.57
C THR A 102 1.80 6.82 -15.01
N GLY A 103 2.98 6.22 -15.18
CA GLY A 103 3.27 4.87 -14.66
C GLY A 103 3.10 4.76 -13.14
N ASP A 104 3.55 5.77 -12.40
CA ASP A 104 3.41 5.82 -10.94
C ASP A 104 1.93 5.95 -10.54
N HIS A 105 1.18 6.80 -11.23
CA HIS A 105 -0.24 7.00 -10.93
C HIS A 105 -1.04 5.72 -11.14
N LEU A 106 -0.80 5.03 -12.26
CA LEU A 106 -1.45 3.75 -12.57
C LEU A 106 -1.09 2.68 -11.53
N PHE A 107 0.18 2.59 -11.16
CA PHE A 107 0.62 1.67 -10.10
C PHE A 107 -0.13 1.95 -8.78
N HIS A 108 -0.25 3.23 -8.38
CA HIS A 108 -0.93 3.62 -7.15
C HIS A 108 -2.45 3.36 -7.19
N VAL A 109 -3.11 3.57 -8.34
CA VAL A 109 -4.53 3.23 -8.49
C VAL A 109 -4.76 1.73 -8.34
N VAL A 110 -3.98 0.91 -9.04
CA VAL A 110 -4.11 -0.55 -8.97
C VAL A 110 -3.79 -1.06 -7.57
N LEU A 111 -2.63 -0.68 -7.04
CA LEU A 111 -2.18 -1.11 -5.72
C LEU A 111 -3.13 -0.63 -4.63
N GLY A 112 -3.52 0.65 -4.67
CA GLY A 112 -4.45 1.26 -3.72
C GLY A 112 -5.79 0.54 -3.71
N THR A 113 -6.34 0.23 -4.89
CA THR A 113 -7.60 -0.53 -5.02
C THR A 113 -7.48 -1.92 -4.39
N VAL A 114 -6.43 -2.68 -4.72
CA VAL A 114 -6.23 -4.04 -4.18
C VAL A 114 -6.05 -4.04 -2.67
N VAL A 115 -5.24 -3.12 -2.15
CA VAL A 115 -4.97 -3.00 -0.70
C VAL A 115 -6.22 -2.52 0.04
N LEU A 116 -6.95 -1.55 -0.50
CA LEU A 116 -8.21 -1.07 0.07
C LEU A 116 -9.25 -2.19 0.12
N ALA A 117 -9.41 -2.93 -0.98
CA ALA A 117 -10.31 -4.08 -1.05
C ALA A 117 -9.96 -5.13 0.02
N ALA A 118 -8.68 -5.44 0.21
CA ALA A 118 -8.23 -6.35 1.27
C ALA A 118 -8.68 -5.88 2.67
N GLY A 119 -8.65 -4.57 2.93
CA GLY A 119 -9.17 -3.97 4.17
C GLY A 119 -10.70 -4.09 4.30
N VAL A 120 -11.45 -3.80 3.22
CA VAL A 120 -12.91 -3.87 3.18
C VAL A 120 -13.43 -5.29 3.41
N VAL A 121 -12.86 -6.28 2.72
CA VAL A 121 -13.31 -7.68 2.83
C VAL A 121 -12.88 -8.36 4.13
N THR A 122 -11.88 -7.80 4.83
CA THR A 122 -11.44 -8.33 6.13
C THR A 122 -12.46 -7.95 7.22
N ARG A 123 -13.10 -8.97 7.78
CA ARG A 123 -14.01 -8.80 8.93
C ARG A 123 -13.21 -8.33 10.16
N GLY A 124 -13.71 -7.30 10.83
CA GLY A 124 -13.18 -6.91 12.14
C GLY A 124 -13.56 -7.98 13.17
N ARG A 125 -12.71 -8.24 14.15
CA ARG A 125 -13.22 -8.88 15.38
C ARG A 125 -14.13 -7.85 16.04
N ALA A 126 -15.42 -8.15 16.14
CA ALA A 126 -16.29 -7.42 17.03
C ALA A 126 -15.74 -7.62 18.44
N THR A 127 -15.17 -6.57 19.02
CA THR A 127 -14.96 -6.49 20.46
C THR A 127 -16.30 -6.08 21.05
N GLY A 128 -17.10 -7.08 21.43
CA GLY A 128 -18.27 -6.94 22.28
C GLY A 128 -18.05 -7.81 23.50
#